data_AF-A0A0V0WAA3-F1
#
_entry.id   AF-A0A0V0WAA3-F1
#
_cell.length_a   1.000
_cell.length_b   1.000
_cell.length_c   1.000
_cell.angle_alpha   90.00
_cell.angle_beta   90.00
_cell.angle_gamma   90.00
#
_symmetry.space_group_name_H-M   'P 1'
#
loop_
_entity.id
_entity.type
_entity.pdbx_description
1 polymer ?
#
loop_
_entity_poly.entity_id
_entity_poly.type
_entity_poly.pdbx_seq_one_letter_code
_entity_poly.pdbx_strand_id
1 'polypeptide(L)'
;MDLKSKPLQFFESKLSVYMPLFPYGFYEKTVFMEKNVKDGNYCCFESLSTFIVEKEATLDEDLISMIVAHLDSLKESFDYYFSEEMKFCDKNIWIVNPFQSDVVATGISTKADEESNRFV
;
A
#
# COMPACT_ATOMS: atom_id res chain seq x y z
N MET A 1 -37.17 16.12 0.53
CA MET A 1 -35.74 15.83 0.29
C MET A 1 -35.22 15.09 1.51
N ASP A 2 -34.84 13.83 1.34
CA ASP A 2 -34.46 12.95 2.45
C ASP A 2 -33.02 13.24 2.88
N LEU A 3 -32.84 13.74 4.11
CA LEU A 3 -31.54 14.11 4.67
C LEU A 3 -30.80 12.91 5.26
N LYS A 4 -31.43 11.73 5.34
CA LYS A 4 -30.84 10.50 5.90
C LYS A 4 -30.06 9.65 4.90
N SER A 5 -30.22 9.84 3.58
CA SER A 5 -29.54 9.02 2.57
C SER A 5 -28.15 9.54 2.18
N LYS A 6 -27.90 10.86 2.30
CA LYS A 6 -26.63 11.49 1.91
C LYS A 6 -25.40 11.01 2.69
N PRO A 7 -25.45 10.77 4.01
CA PRO A 7 -24.29 10.29 4.76
C PRO A 7 -23.88 8.88 4.33
N LEU A 8 -24.85 8.01 4.05
CA LEU A 8 -24.62 6.64 3.61
C LEU A 8 -23.97 6.61 2.21
N GLN A 9 -24.50 7.40 1.28
CA GLN A 9 -23.91 7.51 -0.07
C GLN A 9 -22.53 8.18 -0.07
N PHE A 10 -22.27 9.11 0.86
CA PHE A 10 -20.93 9.67 1.06
C PHE A 10 -19.95 8.62 1.63
N PHE A 11 -20.43 7.75 2.52
CA PHE A 11 -19.62 6.68 3.09
C PHE A 11 -19.32 5.58 2.06
N GLU A 12 -20.31 5.18 1.28
CA GLU A 12 -20.18 4.23 0.18
C GLU A 12 -19.25 4.75 -0.92
N SER A 13 -19.33 6.05 -1.26
CA SER A 13 -18.42 6.67 -2.24
C SER A 13 -16.99 6.85 -1.74
N LYS A 14 -16.77 7.05 -0.43
CA LYS A 14 -15.41 7.01 0.13
C LYS A 14 -14.87 5.58 0.20
N LEU A 15 -15.68 4.62 0.63
CA LEU A 15 -15.29 3.21 0.68
C LEU A 15 -14.91 2.69 -0.71
N SER A 16 -15.63 3.07 -1.77
CA SER A 16 -15.29 2.68 -3.14
C SER A 16 -13.98 3.30 -3.65
N VAL A 17 -13.58 4.46 -3.13
CA VAL A 17 -12.29 5.12 -3.47
C VAL A 17 -11.12 4.47 -2.73
N TYR A 18 -11.32 4.04 -1.48
CA TYR A 18 -10.27 3.36 -0.69
C TYR A 18 -10.15 1.87 -1.00
N MET A 19 -11.23 1.22 -1.44
CA MET A 19 -11.25 -0.22 -1.78
C MET A 19 -10.15 -0.63 -2.77
N PRO A 20 -9.91 0.07 -3.90
CA PRO A 20 -8.85 -0.31 -4.83
C PRO A 20 -7.43 -0.07 -4.27
N LEU A 21 -7.24 0.87 -3.34
CA LEU A 21 -5.93 1.15 -2.74
C LEU A 21 -5.54 0.12 -1.66
N PHE A 22 -6.53 -0.54 -1.06
CA PHE A 22 -6.30 -1.46 0.06
C PHE A 22 -5.53 -2.73 -0.35
N PRO A 23 -5.86 -3.42 -1.46
CA PRO A 23 -5.04 -4.52 -1.96
C PRO A 23 -3.62 -4.07 -2.32
N TYR A 24 -3.45 -2.98 -3.08
CA TYR A 24 -2.11 -2.52 -3.45
C TYR A 24 -1.25 -2.18 -2.23
N GLY A 25 -1.82 -1.53 -1.21
CA GLY A 25 -1.12 -1.27 0.05
C GLY A 25 -0.73 -2.55 0.79
N PHE A 26 -1.54 -3.62 0.70
CA PHE A 26 -1.16 -4.92 1.25
C PHE A 26 0.01 -5.55 0.47
N TYR A 27 -0.02 -5.53 -0.85
CA TYR A 27 1.07 -6.04 -1.68
C TYR A 27 2.38 -5.28 -1.45
N GLU A 28 2.34 -3.95 -1.42
CA GLU A 28 3.53 -3.14 -1.12
C GLU A 28 4.05 -3.40 0.29
N LYS A 29 3.15 -3.62 1.26
CA LYS A 29 3.54 -3.99 2.62
C LYS A 29 4.26 -5.33 2.69
N THR A 30 3.83 -6.35 1.95
CA THR A 30 4.53 -7.65 1.93
C THR A 30 5.91 -7.54 1.28
N VAL A 31 6.05 -6.76 0.21
CA VAL A 31 7.36 -6.44 -0.40
C VAL A 31 8.28 -5.70 0.58
N PHE A 32 7.74 -4.70 1.28
CA PHE A 32 8.48 -3.95 2.29
C PHE A 32 8.93 -4.86 3.45
N MET A 33 8.05 -5.72 3.96
CA MET A 33 8.35 -6.68 5.02
C MET A 33 9.48 -7.63 4.62
N GLU A 34 9.42 -8.20 3.42
CA GLU A 34 10.44 -9.12 2.91
C GLU A 34 11.82 -8.45 2.85
N LYS A 35 11.89 -7.22 2.33
CA LYS A 35 13.13 -6.44 2.29
C LYS A 35 13.72 -6.24 3.69
N ASN A 36 12.89 -5.80 4.65
CA ASN A 36 13.35 -5.57 6.01
C ASN A 36 13.85 -6.86 6.69
N VAL A 37 13.14 -7.98 6.50
CA VAL A 37 13.56 -9.29 7.04
C VAL A 37 14.93 -9.71 6.50
N LYS A 38 15.18 -9.53 5.19
CA LYS A 38 16.48 -9.80 4.56
C LYS A 38 17.59 -8.88 5.05
N ASP A 39 17.25 -7.62 5.36
CA ASP A 39 18.17 -6.64 5.93
C ASP A 39 18.41 -6.84 7.45
N GLY A 40 17.80 -7.87 8.07
CA GLY A 40 17.88 -8.13 9.52
C GLY A 40 17.08 -7.14 10.37
N ASN A 41 16.18 -6.36 9.75
CA ASN A 41 15.29 -5.44 10.42
C ASN A 41 13.91 -6.08 10.65
N TYR A 42 13.57 -6.35 11.90
CA TYR A 42 12.32 -7.03 12.26
C TYR A 42 11.23 -6.10 12.81
N CYS A 43 11.41 -4.77 12.73
CA CYS A 43 10.44 -3.80 13.25
C CYS A 43 9.04 -3.90 12.63
N CYS A 44 8.90 -4.53 11.45
CA CYS A 44 7.60 -4.81 10.84
C CYS A 44 6.77 -5.85 11.63
N PHE A 45 7.40 -6.60 12.53
CA PHE A 45 6.79 -7.64 13.35
C PHE A 45 6.99 -7.31 14.83
N GLU A 46 6.08 -6.52 15.41
CA GLU A 46 6.21 -5.97 16.77
C GLU A 46 6.54 -7.04 17.82
N SER A 47 5.83 -8.17 17.83
CA SER A 47 6.07 -9.26 18.78
C SER A 47 7.43 -9.92 18.58
N LEU A 48 7.84 -10.15 17.33
CA LEU A 48 9.13 -10.76 17.02
C LEU A 48 10.29 -9.82 17.33
N SER A 49 10.16 -8.55 16.96
CA SER A 49 11.11 -7.48 17.29
C SER A 49 11.30 -7.35 18.80
N THR A 50 10.20 -7.35 19.55
CA THR A 50 10.23 -7.30 21.03
C THR A 50 10.95 -8.52 21.58
N PHE A 51 10.60 -9.73 21.11
CA PHE A 51 11.24 -10.97 21.53
C PHE A 51 12.75 -10.97 21.29
N ILE A 52 13.20 -10.53 20.12
CA ILE A 52 14.62 -10.44 19.75
C ILE A 52 15.39 -9.53 20.73
N VAL A 53 14.83 -8.35 21.01
CA VAL A 53 15.43 -7.38 21.93
C VAL A 53 15.44 -7.92 23.37
N GLU A 54 14.32 -8.45 23.85
CA GLU A 54 14.19 -8.96 25.23
C GLU A 54 15.09 -10.16 25.51
N LYS A 55 15.37 -10.98 24.49
CA LYS A 55 16.17 -12.19 24.62
C LYS A 55 17.60 -12.05 24.13
N GLU A 56 17.99 -10.86 23.65
CA GLU A 56 19.29 -10.63 22.99
C GLU A 56 19.61 -11.71 21.94
N ALA A 57 18.57 -12.13 21.21
CA ALA A 57 18.65 -13.25 20.29
C ALA A 57 18.99 -12.79 18.87
N THR A 58 19.64 -13.67 18.10
CA THR A 58 19.73 -13.53 16.64
C THR A 58 18.83 -14.56 15.99
N LEU A 59 18.15 -14.20 14.90
CA LEU A 59 17.39 -15.16 14.11
C LEU A 59 18.34 -16.00 13.26
N ASP A 60 18.05 -17.29 13.20
CA ASP A 60 18.73 -18.25 12.34
C ASP A 60 18.34 -18.04 10.86
N GLU A 61 19.27 -18.33 9.95
CA GLU A 61 19.07 -18.16 8.50
C GLU A 61 17.90 -19.00 7.96
N ASP A 62 17.64 -20.18 8.54
CA ASP A 62 16.51 -21.02 8.14
C ASP A 62 15.18 -20.35 8.52
N LEU A 63 15.09 -19.73 9.70
CA LEU A 63 13.90 -19.00 10.14
C LEU A 63 13.64 -17.78 9.26
N ILE A 64 14.70 -17.04 8.91
CA ILE A 64 14.62 -15.90 7.97
C ILE A 64 14.08 -16.39 6.62
N SER A 65 14.62 -17.50 6.11
CA SER A 65 14.18 -18.11 4.85
C SER A 65 12.73 -18.58 4.89
N MET A 66 12.28 -19.17 6.01
CA MET A 66 10.88 -19.56 6.22
C MET A 66 9.94 -18.36 6.22
N ILE A 67 10.32 -17.24 6.85
CA ILE A 67 9.52 -16.01 6.85
C ILE A 67 9.42 -15.45 5.43
N VAL A 68 10.54 -15.36 4.71
CA VAL A 68 10.56 -14.88 3.31
C VAL A 68 9.69 -15.76 2.41
N ALA A 69 9.85 -17.09 2.49
CA ALA A 69 9.05 -18.03 1.70
C ALA A 69 7.55 -17.91 1.99
N HIS A 70 7.17 -17.66 3.24
CA HIS A 70 5.78 -17.42 3.61
C HIS A 70 5.24 -16.12 3.02
N LEU A 71 6.03 -15.03 3.04
CA LEU A 71 5.68 -13.75 2.43
C LEU A 71 5.52 -13.88 0.90
N ASP A 72 6.36 -14.67 0.24
CA ASP A 72 6.24 -14.93 -1.19
C ASP A 72 4.99 -15.73 -1.53
N SER A 73 4.68 -16.79 -0.78
CA SER A 73 3.42 -17.53 -0.93
C SER A 73 2.19 -16.64 -0.71
N LEU A 74 2.28 -15.68 0.23
CA LEU A 74 1.22 -14.72 0.48
C LEU A 74 1.02 -13.75 -0.69
N LYS A 75 2.09 -13.37 -1.40
CA LYS A 75 2.00 -12.57 -2.62
C LYS A 75 1.43 -13.37 -3.79
N GLU A 76 1.83 -14.63 -3.95
CA GLU A 76 1.29 -15.49 -5.02
C GLU A 76 -0.23 -15.72 -4.86
N SER A 77 -0.70 -15.78 -3.61
CA SER A 77 -2.12 -15.90 -3.29
C SER A 77 -2.88 -14.57 -3.25
N PHE A 78 -2.22 -13.45 -3.53
CA PHE A 78 -2.82 -12.12 -3.45
C PHE A 78 -4.03 -11.95 -4.38
N ASP A 79 -3.88 -12.35 -5.65
CA ASP A 79 -4.98 -12.28 -6.62
C ASP A 79 -6.16 -13.16 -6.24
N TYR A 80 -5.93 -14.25 -5.50
CA TYR A 80 -6.99 -15.10 -4.98
C TYR A 80 -7.78 -14.40 -3.87
N TYR A 81 -7.10 -13.77 -2.92
CA TYR A 81 -7.75 -13.08 -1.79
C TYR A 81 -8.47 -11.80 -2.19
N PHE A 82 -7.95 -11.07 -3.18
CA PHE A 82 -8.46 -9.77 -3.60
C PHE A 82 -9.05 -9.78 -5.01
N SER A 83 -9.50 -10.94 -5.49
CA SER A 83 -9.96 -11.13 -6.88
C SER A 83 -11.15 -10.24 -7.25
N GLU A 84 -12.00 -9.86 -6.30
CA GLU A 84 -13.14 -8.98 -6.55
C GLU A 84 -12.71 -7.51 -6.56
N GLU A 85 -11.91 -7.10 -5.58
CA GLU A 85 -11.32 -5.78 -5.46
C GLU A 85 -10.51 -5.41 -6.71
N MET A 86 -9.73 -6.36 -7.25
CA MET A 86 -8.97 -6.16 -8.49
C MET A 86 -9.83 -5.91 -9.71
N LYS A 87 -11.04 -6.48 -9.78
CA LYS A 87 -11.99 -6.20 -10.88
C LYS A 87 -12.51 -4.77 -10.86
N PHE A 88 -12.39 -4.05 -9.74
CA PHE A 88 -12.77 -2.63 -9.62
C PHE A 88 -11.62 -1.69 -10.01
N CYS A 89 -10.36 -2.10 -9.80
CA CYS A 89 -9.18 -1.35 -10.23
C CYS A 89 -9.18 -1.13 -11.74
N ASP A 90 -9.52 -2.15 -12.52
CA ASP A 90 -9.60 -2.07 -14.00
C ASP A 90 -10.72 -1.14 -14.49
N LYS A 91 -11.76 -0.90 -13.69
CA LYS A 91 -12.96 -0.14 -14.08
C LYS A 91 -12.90 1.33 -13.68
N ASN A 92 -12.09 1.69 -12.69
CA ASN A 92 -12.01 3.05 -12.14
C ASN A 92 -10.69 3.74 -12.51
N ILE A 93 -10.48 3.96 -13.81
CA ILE A 93 -9.29 4.63 -14.41
C ILE A 93 -9.02 6.03 -13.81
N TRP A 94 -10.05 6.67 -13.24
CA TRP A 94 -9.93 8.01 -12.64
C TRP A 94 -9.31 8.00 -11.24
N ILE A 95 -9.20 6.84 -10.57
CA ILE A 95 -8.52 6.67 -9.28
C ILE A 95 -7.20 5.98 -9.56
N VAL A 96 -6.17 6.79 -9.84
CA VAL A 96 -4.80 6.29 -10.01
C VAL A 96 -4.24 5.93 -8.65
N ASN A 97 -3.56 4.78 -8.52
CA ASN A 97 -2.82 4.46 -7.30
C ASN A 97 -1.71 5.52 -7.12
N PRO A 98 -1.71 6.33 -6.05
CA PRO A 98 -0.69 7.36 -5.84
C PRO A 98 0.72 6.79 -5.61
N PHE A 99 0.85 5.48 -5.41
CA PHE A 99 2.11 4.75 -5.26
C PHE A 99 2.56 4.07 -6.58
N GLN A 100 1.75 4.09 -7.63
CA GLN A 100 2.19 3.61 -8.94
C GLN A 100 3.20 4.59 -9.56
N SER A 101 4.40 4.07 -9.84
CA SER A 101 5.52 4.80 -10.46
C SER A 101 5.30 5.10 -11.94
N ASP A 102 4.29 4.50 -12.58
CA ASP A 102 3.92 4.90 -13.92
C ASP A 102 3.29 6.28 -13.81
N VAL A 103 4.14 7.28 -14.06
CA VAL A 103 3.76 8.64 -14.38
C VAL A 103 2.82 8.53 -15.58
N VAL A 104 1.53 8.35 -15.31
CA VAL A 104 0.52 8.72 -16.28
C VAL A 104 0.81 10.20 -16.47
N ALA A 105 1.39 10.52 -17.62
CA ALA A 105 1.51 11.89 -18.09
C ALA A 105 0.08 12.40 -18.28
N THR A 106 -0.57 12.72 -17.16
CA THR A 106 -1.65 13.67 -17.14
C THR A 106 -1.02 14.87 -17.84
N GLY A 107 -1.54 15.29 -19.00
CA GLY A 107 -0.97 16.39 -19.79
C GLY A 107 -0.99 17.76 -19.05
N ILE A 108 -1.09 17.73 -17.73
CA ILE A 108 -1.04 18.82 -16.79
C ILE A 108 0.43 19.16 -16.58
N SER A 109 0.84 20.29 -17.15
CA SER A 109 2.17 20.86 -16.95
C SER A 109 2.40 21.10 -15.45
N THR A 110 3.46 20.54 -14.88
CA THR A 110 3.93 20.86 -13.52
C THR A 110 4.73 22.16 -13.44
N LYS A 111 4.72 22.98 -14.50
CA LYS A 111 5.34 24.30 -14.48
C LYS A 111 4.37 25.23 -13.76
N ALA A 112 4.55 25.36 -12.45
CA ALA A 112 4.13 26.55 -11.77
C ALA A 112 4.97 27.69 -12.34
N ASP A 113 4.38 28.54 -13.17
CA ASP A 113 5.02 29.80 -13.54
C ASP A 113 5.06 30.64 -12.26
N GLU A 114 6.24 30.75 -11.66
CA GLU A 114 6.53 31.72 -10.62
C GLU A 114 6.44 33.11 -11.25
N GLU A 115 5.23 33.70 -11.28
CA GLU A 115 5.04 35.10 -11.59
C GLU A 115 5.61 35.93 -10.41
N SER A 116 6.92 36.16 -10.47
CA SER A 116 7.63 37.09 -9.62
C SER A 116 7.14 38.51 -9.92
N ASN A 117 6.15 38.97 -9.16
CA ASN A 117 5.77 40.37 -9.10
C ASN A 117 6.93 41.20 -8.52
N ARG A 118 7.87 41.54 -9.39
CA ARG A 118 8.91 42.54 -9.16
C ARG A 118 8.29 43.92 -9.34
N PHE A 119 7.59 44.41 -8.31
CA PHE A 119 7.28 45.83 -8.21
C PHE A 119 8.60 46.59 -7.96
N VAL A 120 9.09 47.24 -9.01
CA VAL A 120 10.05 48.35 -8.96
C VAL A 120 9.26 49.64 -8.79
#